data_AF-A0A9X1L7A6-F1
#
_entry.id   AF-A0A9X1L7A6-F1
#
_cell.length_a   1.000
_cell.length_b   1.000
_cell.length_c   1.000
_cell.angle_alpha   90.00
_cell.angle_beta   90.00
_cell.angle_gamma   90.00
#
_symmetry.space_group_name_H-M   'P 1'
#
loop_
_entity.id
_entity.type
_entity.pdbx_description
1 polymer ?
#
loop_
_entity_poly.entity_id
_entity_poly.type
_entity_poly.pdbx_seq_one_letter_code
_entity_poly.pdbx_strand_id
1 'polypeptide(L)'
;MKKSSSQDILNEELKAFNWTDVDEYPSFSSCDSIAVKQDRKDCFQNSLTLHIWEFLKQEQLTVTQDITDTIVLNFNLSKTGILKLTDIKMAHATRKEIPHIEALINRSLDSLPQVYPAIKRGQHVNAAFSLPIIINVN
;
A
#
# COMPACT_ATOMS: atom_id res chain seq x y z
N MET A 1 -1.55 -7.52 33.07
CA MET A 1 -1.33 -6.25 32.35
C MET A 1 -0.84 -6.59 30.95
N LYS A 2 -1.74 -6.64 29.96
CA LYS A 2 -1.39 -6.97 28.57
C LYS A 2 -0.83 -5.72 27.90
N LYS A 3 0.49 -5.69 27.66
CA LYS A 3 1.09 -4.77 26.68
C LYS A 3 0.77 -5.36 25.30
N SER A 4 -0.25 -4.85 24.64
CA SER A 4 -0.42 -5.08 23.20
C SER A 4 0.62 -4.21 22.52
N SER A 5 1.61 -4.84 21.89
CA SER A 5 2.66 -4.14 21.15
C SER A 5 2.01 -3.54 19.90
N SER A 6 2.37 -2.31 19.52
CA SER A 6 1.90 -1.68 18.27
C SER A 6 2.17 -2.54 17.02
N GLN A 7 3.04 -3.54 17.14
CA GLN A 7 3.32 -4.56 16.12
C GLN A 7 2.17 -5.58 15.94
N ASP A 8 1.39 -5.85 16.98
CA ASP A 8 0.26 -6.79 16.91
C ASP A 8 -0.94 -6.18 16.15
N ILE A 9 -1.11 -4.85 16.27
CA ILE A 9 -2.14 -4.08 15.57
C ILE A 9 -1.85 -4.06 14.06
N LEU A 10 -0.58 -3.88 13.68
CA LEU A 10 -0.14 -3.88 12.28
C LEU A 10 -0.39 -5.23 11.59
N ASN A 11 -0.29 -6.33 12.33
CA ASN A 11 -0.45 -7.70 11.79
C ASN A 11 -1.93 -8.11 11.62
N GLU A 12 -2.87 -7.50 12.34
CA GLU A 12 -4.30 -7.83 12.21
C GLU A 12 -4.98 -7.10 11.05
N GLU A 13 -4.51 -5.92 10.66
CA GLU A 13 -5.05 -5.15 9.53
C GLU A 13 -4.66 -5.72 8.15
N LEU A 14 -3.61 -6.55 8.08
CA LEU A 14 -3.15 -7.22 6.85
C LEU A 14 -4.07 -8.38 6.39
N LYS A 15 -5.08 -8.77 7.19
CA LYS A 15 -5.90 -9.98 6.94
C LYS A 15 -7.06 -9.80 5.94
N ALA A 16 -7.35 -8.59 5.48
CA ALA A 16 -8.44 -8.38 4.54
C ALA A 16 -7.91 -8.24 3.11
N PHE A 17 -7.58 -9.35 2.43
CA PHE A 17 -7.01 -9.20 1.11
C PHE A 17 -7.16 -10.33 0.09
N ASN A 18 -7.95 -10.03 -0.94
CA ASN A 18 -8.11 -10.81 -2.16
C ASN A 18 -6.91 -10.57 -3.11
N TRP A 19 -5.74 -11.14 -2.81
CA TRP A 19 -4.63 -11.22 -3.76
C TRP A 19 -4.98 -12.31 -4.78
N THR A 20 -4.68 -12.06 -6.07
CA THR A 20 -4.70 -13.17 -7.04
C THR A 20 -3.65 -14.20 -6.62
N ASP A 21 -4.03 -15.47 -6.52
CA ASP A 21 -3.08 -16.53 -6.18
C ASP A 21 -2.05 -16.69 -7.33
N VAL A 22 -0.82 -16.28 -7.03
CA VAL A 22 0.36 -16.22 -7.91
C VAL A 22 1.48 -17.02 -7.26
N ASP A 23 2.44 -17.51 -8.04
CA ASP A 23 3.57 -18.28 -7.50
C ASP A 23 4.55 -17.34 -6.79
N GLU A 24 4.79 -16.17 -7.40
CA GLU A 24 5.60 -15.12 -6.82
C GLU A 24 4.86 -13.79 -6.80
N TYR A 25 4.88 -13.15 -5.65
CA TYR A 25 4.33 -11.83 -5.47
C TYR A 25 5.26 -10.76 -6.04
N PRO A 26 4.73 -9.59 -6.40
CA PRO A 26 5.56 -8.46 -6.80
C PRO A 26 6.59 -8.13 -5.74
N SER A 27 7.75 -7.63 -6.18
CA SER A 27 8.83 -7.24 -5.28
C SER A 27 9.42 -5.90 -5.70
N PHE A 28 10.05 -5.24 -4.74
CA PHE A 28 11.09 -4.26 -5.00
C PHE A 28 12.45 -4.93 -4.85
N SER A 29 13.50 -4.34 -5.40
CA SER A 29 14.87 -4.87 -5.27
C SER A 29 15.33 -5.07 -3.82
N SER A 30 14.80 -4.27 -2.89
CA SER A 30 15.04 -4.41 -1.45
C SER A 30 14.48 -5.70 -0.84
N CYS A 31 13.53 -6.36 -1.52
CA CYS A 31 12.86 -7.58 -1.07
C CYS A 31 13.36 -8.84 -1.79
N ASP A 32 14.24 -8.74 -2.78
CA ASP A 32 14.62 -9.86 -3.67
C ASP A 32 15.39 -10.98 -2.96
N SER A 33 16.07 -10.69 -1.85
CA SER A 33 16.79 -11.70 -1.06
C SER A 33 15.87 -12.57 -0.19
N ILE A 34 14.59 -12.23 -0.09
CA ILE A 34 13.62 -12.92 0.77
C ILE A 34 13.04 -14.13 0.02
N ALA A 35 13.46 -15.33 0.43
CA ALA A 35 13.01 -16.59 -0.18
C ALA A 35 11.58 -16.99 0.22
N VAL A 36 11.14 -16.59 1.43
CA VAL A 36 9.82 -16.96 1.94
C VAL A 36 8.76 -16.12 1.24
N LYS A 37 7.85 -16.79 0.52
CA LYS A 37 6.80 -16.14 -0.30
C LYS A 37 5.96 -15.13 0.49
N GLN A 38 5.57 -15.48 1.72
CA GLN A 38 4.77 -14.61 2.58
C GLN A 38 5.58 -13.39 3.05
N ASP A 39 6.79 -13.59 3.56
CA ASP A 39 7.65 -12.49 3.99
C ASP A 39 7.99 -11.52 2.84
N ARG A 40 8.13 -12.04 1.62
CA ARG A 40 8.33 -11.20 0.42
C ARG A 40 7.10 -10.35 0.10
N LYS A 41 5.90 -10.92 0.25
CA LYS A 41 4.64 -10.16 0.13
C LYS A 41 4.58 -9.05 1.16
N ASP A 42 4.88 -9.37 2.41
CA ASP A 42 4.84 -8.41 3.51
C ASP A 42 5.90 -7.32 3.31
N CYS A 43 7.11 -7.67 2.84
CA CYS A 43 8.14 -6.71 2.46
C CYS A 43 7.67 -5.75 1.36
N PHE A 44 7.03 -6.26 0.32
CA PHE A 44 6.48 -5.42 -0.76
C PHE A 44 5.40 -4.47 -0.23
N GLN A 45 4.43 -4.99 0.54
CA GLN A 45 3.36 -4.18 1.12
C GLN A 45 3.92 -3.10 2.06
N ASN A 46 4.85 -3.45 2.94
CA ASN A 46 5.46 -2.51 3.87
C ASN A 46 6.28 -1.44 3.14
N SER A 47 7.05 -1.82 2.12
CA SER A 47 7.85 -0.88 1.32
C SER A 47 6.95 0.12 0.59
N LEU A 48 5.86 -0.36 0.00
CA LEU A 48 4.87 0.49 -0.69
C LEU A 48 4.16 1.42 0.30
N THR A 49 3.69 0.90 1.43
CA THR A 49 3.05 1.71 2.49
C THR A 49 4.00 2.79 3.00
N LEU A 50 5.25 2.43 3.29
CA LEU A 50 6.25 3.37 3.79
C LEU A 50 6.55 4.47 2.77
N HIS A 51 6.68 4.11 1.49
CA HIS A 51 6.89 5.08 0.42
C HIS A 51 5.75 6.09 0.29
N ILE A 52 4.51 5.58 0.28
CA ILE A 52 3.30 6.43 0.22
C ILE A 52 3.23 7.33 1.46
N TRP A 53 3.48 6.78 2.65
CA TRP A 53 3.43 7.53 3.91
C TRP A 53 4.47 8.64 3.96
N GLU A 54 5.72 8.36 3.61
CA GLU A 54 6.78 9.37 3.58
C GLU A 54 6.47 10.46 2.56
N PHE A 55 5.93 10.10 1.38
CA PHE A 55 5.50 11.08 0.39
C PHE A 55 4.40 12.01 0.96
N LEU A 56 3.34 11.45 1.54
CA LEU A 56 2.25 12.23 2.11
C LEU A 56 2.69 13.12 3.27
N LYS A 57 3.69 12.70 4.04
CA LYS A 57 4.25 13.49 5.15
C LYS A 57 5.02 14.73 4.66
N GLN A 58 5.60 14.69 3.46
CA GLN A 58 6.24 15.86 2.85
C GLN A 58 5.21 16.85 2.28
N GLU A 59 4.04 16.35 1.93
CA GLU A 59 2.92 17.16 1.45
C GLU A 59 2.30 17.83 2.68
N GLN A 60 2.31 19.17 2.75
CA GLN A 60 1.82 19.92 3.91
C GLN A 60 0.29 19.84 4.01
N LEU A 61 -0.24 18.68 4.42
CA LEU A 61 -1.66 18.44 4.58
C LEU A 61 -2.20 19.31 5.73
N THR A 62 -3.13 20.19 5.41
CA THR A 62 -3.82 21.03 6.39
C THR A 62 -5.25 20.53 6.53
N VAL A 63 -5.63 20.16 7.75
CA VAL A 63 -6.99 19.73 8.10
C VAL A 63 -7.58 20.71 9.11
N THR A 64 -8.90 20.86 9.09
CA THR A 64 -9.64 21.72 10.03
C THR A 64 -10.05 21.01 11.31
N GLN A 65 -9.96 19.68 11.31
CA GLN A 65 -10.22 18.79 12.43
C GLN A 65 -9.31 17.58 12.36
N ASP A 66 -9.00 16.99 13.52
CA ASP A 66 -8.23 15.76 13.63
C ASP A 66 -8.89 14.65 12.77
N ILE A 67 -8.08 14.00 11.95
CA ILE A 67 -8.47 12.89 11.10
C ILE A 67 -7.68 11.66 11.53
N THR A 68 -8.41 10.62 11.93
CA THR A 68 -7.90 9.25 12.06
C THR A 68 -8.81 8.35 11.23
N ASP A 69 -8.30 7.85 10.10
CA ASP A 69 -9.06 7.00 9.17
C ASP A 69 -8.17 5.92 8.58
N THR A 70 -8.76 4.78 8.23
CA THR A 70 -8.08 3.72 7.48
C THR A 70 -8.58 3.76 6.04
N ILE A 71 -7.78 4.33 5.15
CA ILE A 71 -8.09 4.36 3.72
C ILE A 71 -7.68 3.04 3.09
N VAL A 72 -8.50 2.52 2.17
CA VAL A 72 -8.19 1.32 1.40
C VAL A 72 -7.92 1.71 -0.04
N LEU A 73 -6.65 1.62 -0.43
CA LEU A 73 -6.20 1.86 -1.80
C LEU A 73 -6.39 0.59 -2.62
N ASN A 74 -6.90 0.66 -3.83
CA ASN A 74 -6.99 -0.48 -4.74
C ASN A 74 -6.04 -0.26 -5.91
N PHE A 75 -5.21 -1.26 -6.19
CA PHE A 75 -4.17 -1.19 -7.20
C PHE A 75 -4.31 -2.27 -8.28
N ASN A 76 -3.84 -1.93 -9.47
CA ASN A 76 -3.51 -2.86 -10.53
C ASN A 76 -2.01 -2.74 -10.84
N LEU A 77 -1.31 -3.86 -10.79
CA LEU A 77 0.07 -4.00 -11.25
C LEU A 77 0.06 -4.75 -12.58
N SER A 78 0.61 -4.12 -13.60
CA SER A 78 0.79 -4.74 -14.91
C SER A 78 1.92 -5.77 -14.92
N LYS A 79 1.87 -6.70 -15.88
CA LYS A 79 2.97 -7.64 -16.19
C LYS A 79 4.29 -6.98 -16.60
N THR A 80 4.32 -5.65 -16.77
CA THR A 80 5.53 -4.87 -17.06
C THR A 80 6.02 -4.06 -15.87
N GLY A 81 5.40 -4.21 -14.69
CA GLY A 81 5.84 -3.55 -13.45
C GLY A 81 5.24 -2.16 -13.22
N ILE A 82 4.30 -1.71 -14.07
CA ILE A 82 3.61 -0.43 -13.88
C ILE A 82 2.49 -0.63 -12.87
N LEU A 83 2.58 0.04 -11.73
CA LEU A 83 1.58 0.09 -10.67
C LEU A 83 0.62 1.28 -10.88
N LYS A 84 -0.68 1.04 -10.79
CA LYS A 84 -1.71 2.08 -10.93
C LYS A 84 -2.73 1.99 -9.82
N LEU A 85 -3.09 3.12 -9.23
CA LEU A 85 -4.26 3.24 -8.38
C LEU A 85 -5.53 3.12 -9.25
N THR A 86 -6.46 2.26 -8.85
CA THR A 86 -7.73 2.05 -9.55
C THR A 86 -8.93 2.58 -8.79
N ASP A 87 -8.87 2.59 -7.46
CA ASP A 87 -9.95 3.06 -6.60
C ASP A 87 -9.40 3.39 -5.20
N ILE A 88 -10.14 4.22 -4.46
CA ILE A 88 -9.80 4.61 -3.10
C ILE A 88 -11.06 4.69 -2.23
N LYS A 89 -11.08 3.89 -1.16
CA LYS A 89 -12.16 3.90 -0.16
C LYS A 89 -11.68 4.60 1.10
N MET A 90 -12.47 5.56 1.56
CA MET A 90 -12.20 6.34 2.77
C MET A 90 -13.48 6.90 3.33
N ALA A 91 -13.45 7.36 4.59
CA ALA A 91 -14.58 8.06 5.17
C ALA A 91 -14.87 9.36 4.42
N HIS A 92 -16.15 9.75 4.39
CA HIS A 92 -16.57 11.01 3.78
C HIS A 92 -15.90 12.23 4.43
N ALA A 93 -15.67 12.19 5.75
CA ALA A 93 -14.96 13.24 6.48
C ALA A 93 -13.53 13.42 5.97
N THR A 94 -12.76 12.33 5.84
CA THR A 94 -11.39 12.33 5.29
C THR A 94 -11.35 12.91 3.88
N ARG A 95 -12.29 12.52 3.02
CA ARG A 95 -12.39 13.05 1.65
C ARG A 95 -12.67 14.56 1.63
N LYS A 96 -13.43 15.06 2.60
CA LYS A 96 -13.75 16.49 2.71
C LYS A 96 -12.55 17.30 3.22
N GLU A 97 -11.82 16.79 4.20
CA GLU A 97 -10.62 17.45 4.74
C GLU A 97 -9.42 17.39 3.79
N ILE A 98 -9.28 16.29 3.03
CA ILE A 98 -8.14 16.07 2.13
C ILE A 98 -8.65 15.78 0.70
N PRO A 99 -9.28 16.74 0.02
CA PRO A 99 -9.91 16.52 -1.29
C PRO A 99 -8.93 16.10 -2.40
N HIS A 100 -7.64 16.39 -2.23
CA HIS A 100 -6.59 16.06 -3.20
C HIS A 100 -5.82 14.77 -2.88
N ILE A 101 -6.27 13.99 -1.88
CA ILE A 101 -5.57 12.78 -1.44
C ILE A 101 -5.35 11.77 -2.57
N GLU A 102 -6.31 11.57 -3.47
CA GLU A 102 -6.14 10.65 -4.60
C GLU A 102 -5.04 11.11 -5.57
N ALA A 103 -4.96 12.42 -5.83
CA ALA A 103 -3.89 12.99 -6.65
C ALA A 103 -2.52 12.84 -5.96
N LEU A 104 -2.46 13.05 -4.65
CA LEU A 104 -1.26 12.88 -3.84
C LEU A 104 -0.75 11.43 -3.88
N ILE A 105 -1.66 10.46 -3.69
CA ILE A 105 -1.33 9.03 -3.81
C ILE A 105 -0.78 8.74 -5.20
N ASN A 106 -1.45 9.19 -6.28
CA ASN A 106 -0.94 8.97 -7.63
C ASN A 106 0.46 9.55 -7.84
N ARG A 107 0.73 10.77 -7.37
CA ARG A 107 2.09 11.36 -7.44
C ARG A 107 3.12 10.57 -6.65
N SER A 108 2.73 9.98 -5.51
CA SER A 108 3.62 9.09 -4.76
C SER A 108 4.04 7.88 -5.61
N LEU A 109 3.12 7.33 -6.42
CA LEU A 109 3.40 6.18 -7.29
C LEU A 109 4.38 6.53 -8.41
N ASP A 110 4.36 7.77 -8.91
CA ASP A 110 5.27 8.24 -9.97
C ASP A 110 6.74 8.25 -9.52
N SER A 111 6.98 8.31 -8.20
CA SER A 111 8.32 8.31 -7.60
C SER A 111 8.75 6.93 -7.06
N LEU A 112 7.96 5.88 -7.30
CA LEU A 112 8.29 4.54 -6.82
C LEU A 112 9.56 3.99 -7.49
N PRO A 113 10.39 3.25 -6.75
CA PRO A 113 11.42 2.43 -7.37
C PRO A 113 10.78 1.37 -8.27
N GLN A 114 11.60 0.80 -9.16
CA GLN A 114 11.14 -0.24 -10.09
C GLN A 114 10.45 -1.40 -9.34
N VAL A 115 9.22 -1.71 -9.76
CA VAL A 115 8.44 -2.86 -9.26
C VAL A 115 8.64 -4.04 -10.19
N TYR A 116 9.03 -5.18 -9.65
CA TYR A 116 9.05 -6.45 -10.37
C TYR A 116 7.65 -7.08 -10.37
N PRO A 117 7.12 -7.52 -11.53
CA PRO A 117 5.78 -8.08 -11.64
C PRO A 117 5.58 -9.37 -10.83
N ALA A 118 4.32 -9.71 -10.56
CA ALA A 118 3.97 -11.03 -10.06
C ALA A 118 4.27 -12.12 -11.11
N ILE A 119 4.66 -13.32 -10.65
CA ILE A 119 4.92 -14.47 -11.51
C ILE A 119 3.88 -15.55 -11.26
N LYS A 120 3.34 -16.09 -12.35
CA LYS A 120 2.49 -17.28 -12.34
C LYS A 120 2.93 -18.21 -13.46
N ARG A 121 3.25 -19.45 -13.12
CA ARG A 121 3.77 -20.50 -14.01
C ARG A 121 4.99 -20.03 -14.81
N GLY A 122 5.90 -19.32 -14.13
CA GLY A 122 7.12 -18.77 -14.73
C GLY A 122 6.90 -17.58 -15.68
N GLN A 123 5.69 -17.00 -15.73
CA GLN A 123 5.38 -15.85 -16.57
C GLN A 123 4.96 -14.64 -15.73
N HIS A 124 5.41 -13.45 -16.13
CA HIS A 124 4.90 -12.20 -15.56
C HIS A 124 3.40 -12.05 -15.86
N VAL A 125 2.62 -11.78 -14.83
CA VAL A 125 1.17 -11.59 -14.92
C VAL A 125 0.74 -10.26 -14.33
N ASN A 126 -0.45 -9.81 -14.71
CA ASN A 126 -1.10 -8.71 -14.03
C ASN A 126 -1.55 -9.19 -12.64
N ALA A 127 -1.44 -8.33 -11.63
CA ALA A 127 -1.92 -8.56 -10.29
C ALA A 127 -2.84 -7.40 -9.86
N ALA A 128 -3.89 -7.71 -9.11
CA ALA A 128 -4.73 -6.71 -8.48
C ALA A 128 -4.68 -6.92 -6.97
N PHE A 129 -4.57 -5.82 -6.23
CA PHE A 129 -4.39 -5.87 -4.79
C PHE A 129 -4.85 -4.56 -4.13
N SER A 130 -5.50 -4.63 -2.96
CA SER A 130 -5.83 -3.48 -2.12
C SER A 130 -4.63 -2.98 -1.27
N LEU A 131 -4.76 -2.04 -0.35
CA LEU A 131 -3.76 -1.76 0.68
C LEU A 131 -4.44 -0.85 1.72
N PRO A 132 -4.69 -1.34 2.94
CA PRO A 132 -5.15 -0.48 4.01
C PRO A 132 -3.98 0.38 4.49
N ILE A 133 -4.20 1.69 4.60
CA ILE A 133 -3.24 2.66 5.16
C ILE A 133 -3.97 3.50 6.20
N ILE A 134 -3.39 3.61 7.39
CA ILE A 134 -3.87 4.52 8.42
C ILE A 134 -3.37 5.94 8.11
N ILE A 135 -4.29 6.88 7.99
CA ILE A 135 -4.02 8.30 7.91
C ILE A 135 -4.33 8.90 9.29
N ASN A 136 -3.34 9.57 9.86
CA ASN A 136 -3.45 10.28 11.12
C ASN A 136 -2.89 11.70 10.94
N VAL A 137 -3.77 12.70 10.94
CA VAL A 137 -3.42 14.12 10.78
C VAL A 137 -4.13 14.90 11.88
N ASN A 138 -3.35 15.56 12.74
CA ASN A 138 -3.81 16.38 13.87
C ASN A 138 -3.06 17.72 13.87
#